data_AF-A0A7W1SNL0-F1
#
_entry.id   AF-A0A7W1SNL0-F1
#
_cell.length_a   1.000
_cell.length_b   1.000
_cell.length_c   1.000
_cell.angle_alpha   90.00
_cell.angle_beta   90.00
_cell.angle_gamma   90.00
#
_symmetry.space_group_name_H-M   'P 1'
#
loop_
_entity.id
_entity.type
_entity.pdbx_description
1 polymer ?
#
loop_
_entity_poly.entity_id
_entity_poly.type
_entity_poly.pdbx_seq_one_letter_code
_entity_poly.pdbx_strand_id
1 'polypeptide(L)' 'LRTDKRIGFISGILGAKEMKAQVDSGKMKAGFGLFPVSMEQIKAVADAGESMPPKSTWIEPKLRNGLTVYSLSE' A
#
# COMPACT_ATOMS: atom_id res chain seq x y z
N LEU A 1 -3.10 6.07 12.44
CA LEU A 1 -3.24 5.07 11.35
C LEU A 1 -2.21 3.94 11.47
N ARG A 2 -0.90 4.19 11.31
CA ARG A 2 0.13 3.12 11.21
C ARG A 2 0.30 2.26 12.47
N THR A 3 -0.13 2.72 13.64
CA THR A 3 0.02 2.02 14.94
C THR A 3 -1.32 1.62 15.57
N ASP A 4 -2.44 1.97 14.95
CA ASP A 4 -3.76 1.64 15.50
C ASP A 4 -4.11 0.19 15.17
N LYS A 5 -4.25 -0.64 16.21
CA LYS A 5 -4.56 -2.07 16.09
C LYS A 5 -5.91 -2.35 15.45
N ARG A 6 -6.79 -1.34 15.37
CA ARG A 6 -8.13 -1.45 14.76
C ARG A 6 -8.11 -1.29 13.25
N ILE A 7 -6.98 -0.93 12.64
CA ILE A 7 -6.87 -0.66 11.21
C ILE A 7 -5.92 -1.67 10.57
N GLY A 8 -6.44 -2.51 9.69
CA GLY A 8 -5.69 -3.47 8.89
C GLY A 8 -5.54 -3.02 7.44
N PHE A 9 -4.49 -3.50 6.78
CA PHE A 9 -4.25 -3.29 5.35
C PHE A 9 -4.09 -4.64 4.67
N ILE A 10 -4.71 -4.79 3.52
CA ILE A 10 -4.67 -6.03 2.74
C ILE A 10 -3.71 -5.84 1.56
N SER A 11 -2.89 -6.85 1.32
CA SER A 11 -1.98 -6.87 0.17
C SER A 11 -2.77 -6.79 -1.14
N GLY A 12 -2.27 -6.02 -2.12
CA GLY A 12 -2.91 -5.90 -3.43
C GLY A 12 -3.09 -7.24 -4.15
N ILE A 13 -2.22 -8.21 -3.87
CA ILE A 13 -2.27 -9.57 -4.43
C ILE A 13 -3.50 -10.36 -3.92
N LEU A 14 -3.90 -10.13 -2.66
CA LEU A 14 -5.05 -10.81 -2.06
C LEU A 14 -6.37 -10.13 -2.42
N GLY A 15 -6.34 -8.79 -2.52
CA GLY A 15 -7.43 -7.97 -3.02
C GLY A 15 -8.74 -8.11 -2.24
N ALA A 16 -9.87 -7.96 -2.95
CA ALA A 16 -11.20 -7.92 -2.37
C ALA A 16 -11.65 -9.25 -1.72
N LYS A 17 -11.09 -10.39 -2.17
CA LYS A 17 -11.43 -11.72 -1.64
C LYS A 17 -11.06 -11.84 -0.16
N GLU A 18 -9.83 -11.47 0.18
CA GLU A 18 -9.37 -11.47 1.57
C GLU A 18 -10.11 -10.42 2.40
N MET A 19 -10.41 -9.25 1.82
CA MET A 19 -11.17 -8.21 2.51
C MET A 19 -12.54 -8.72 2.94
N LYS A 20 -13.24 -9.42 2.04
CA LYS A 20 -14.51 -10.06 2.35
C LYS A 20 -14.35 -11.10 3.46
N ALA A 21 -13.34 -11.96 3.38
CA ALA A 21 -13.11 -13.00 4.41
C ALA A 21 -12.85 -12.41 5.82
N GLN A 22 -12.12 -11.29 5.91
CA GLN A 22 -11.85 -10.62 7.18
C GLN A 22 -13.11 -10.00 7.81
N VAL A 23 -14.03 -9.50 6.98
CA VAL A 23 -15.33 -8.98 7.45
C VAL A 23 -16.27 -10.14 7.81
N ASP A 24 -16.40 -11.14 6.95
CA ASP A 24 -17.28 -12.30 7.17
C ASP A 24 -16.90 -13.10 8.42
N SER A 25 -15.60 -13.20 8.73
CA SER A 25 -15.10 -13.86 9.95
C SER A 25 -15.27 -13.05 11.23
N GLY A 26 -15.74 -11.80 11.15
CA GLY A 26 -15.94 -10.91 12.28
C GLY A 26 -14.66 -10.30 12.87
N LYS A 27 -13.49 -10.59 12.29
CA LYS A 27 -12.20 -9.98 12.68
C LYS A 27 -12.21 -8.47 12.44
N MET A 28 -12.79 -8.04 11.33
CA MET A 28 -13.03 -6.64 10.98
C MET A 28 -14.52 -6.36 10.90
N LYS A 29 -14.94 -5.12 11.21
CA LYS A 29 -16.35 -4.72 11.12
C LYS A 29 -16.77 -4.25 9.73
N ALA A 30 -15.82 -3.70 8.96
CA ALA A 30 -16.05 -3.19 7.62
C ALA A 30 -14.73 -3.24 6.81
N GLY A 31 -14.85 -3.23 5.49
CA GLY A 31 -13.73 -3.13 4.55
C GLY A 31 -13.96 -1.97 3.58
N PHE A 32 -12.87 -1.26 3.24
CA PHE A 32 -12.90 -0.15 2.30
C PHE A 32 -12.03 -0.48 1.09
N GLY A 33 -12.66 -0.57 -0.08
CA GLY A 33 -11.98 -0.67 -1.37
C GLY A 33 -11.92 0.70 -2.05
N LEU A 34 -10.75 1.06 -2.57
CA LEU A 34 -10.56 2.28 -3.35
C LEU A 34 -10.29 1.89 -4.80
N PHE A 35 -10.72 2.75 -5.74
CA PHE A 35 -10.35 2.58 -7.15
C PHE A 35 -8.84 2.76 -7.34
N PRO A 36 -8.24 2.02 -8.29
CA PRO A 36 -6.83 2.21 -8.62
C PRO A 36 -6.61 3.63 -9.16
N VAL A 37 -5.51 4.24 -8.73
CA VAL A 37 -5.07 5.54 -9.26
C VAL A 37 -4.34 5.37 -10.58
N SER A 38 -4.53 6.32 -11.50
CA SER A 38 -3.79 6.35 -12.76
C SER A 38 -2.38 6.92 -12.56
N MET A 39 -1.48 6.63 -13.51
CA MET A 39 -0.14 7.24 -13.51
C MET A 39 -0.17 8.77 -13.64
N GLU A 40 -1.17 9.31 -14.34
CA GLU A 40 -1.36 10.76 -14.49
C GLU A 40 -1.74 11.40 -13.15
N GLN A 41 -2.62 10.77 -12.37
CA GLN A 41 -2.99 11.23 -11.04
C GLN A 41 -1.79 11.20 -10.09
N ILE A 42 -0.96 10.17 -10.14
CA ILE A 42 0.26 10.08 -9.33
C ILE A 42 1.22 11.24 -9.68
N LYS A 43 1.42 11.52 -10.98
CA LYS A 43 2.27 12.64 -11.41
C LYS A 43 1.72 13.99 -10.96
N ALA A 44 0.42 14.22 -11.13
CA ALA A 44 -0.22 15.46 -10.72
C ALA A 44 -0.06 15.76 -9.22
N VAL A 45 -0.15 14.73 -8.36
CA VAL A 45 0.09 14.88 -6.91
C VAL A 45 1.55 15.27 -6.63
N ALA A 46 2.50 14.64 -7.32
CA ALA A 46 3.92 14.97 -7.17
C ALA A 46 4.26 16.38 -7.69
N ASP A 47 3.71 16.78 -8.84
CA ASP A 47 3.88 18.10 -9.43
C ASP A 47 3.31 19.21 -8.53
N ALA A 48 2.28 18.89 -7.74
CA ALA A 48 1.73 19.78 -6.72
C ALA A 48 2.57 19.84 -5.43
N GLY A 49 3.68 19.10 -5.32
CA GLY A 49 4.49 19.02 -4.10
C GLY A 49 3.84 18.24 -2.96
N GLU A 50 2.78 17.48 -3.26
CA GLU A 50 2.00 16.72 -2.30
C GLU A 50 2.43 15.24 -2.25
N SER A 51 1.89 14.49 -1.28
CA SER A 51 2.17 13.07 -1.13
C SER A 51 0.91 12.22 -1.09
N MET A 52 0.98 11.02 -1.67
CA MET A 52 -0.11 10.05 -1.60
C MET A 52 -0.31 9.58 -0.15
N PRO A 53 -1.57 9.40 0.31
CA PRO A 53 -1.82 8.83 1.62
C PRO A 53 -1.12 7.48 1.81
N PRO A 54 -0.58 7.19 3.00
CA PRO A 54 0.12 5.94 3.23
C PRO A 54 -0.81 4.76 2.99
N LYS A 55 -0.32 3.76 2.23
CA LYS A 55 -1.03 2.51 1.89
C LYS A 55 -2.27 2.68 0.99
N SER A 56 -2.44 3.82 0.30
CA SER A 56 -3.50 3.98 -0.72
C SER A 56 -3.13 3.43 -2.10
N THR A 57 -1.86 3.08 -2.33
CA THR A 57 -1.36 2.56 -3.62
C THR A 57 -0.60 1.25 -3.46
N TRP A 58 -0.76 0.34 -4.43
CA TRP A 58 0.00 -0.90 -4.54
C TRP A 58 0.73 -0.92 -5.89
N ILE A 59 2.05 -0.72 -5.86
CA ILE A 59 2.88 -0.69 -7.08
C ILE A 59 3.45 -2.08 -7.36
N GLU A 60 3.33 -2.51 -8.61
CA GLU A 60 3.97 -3.71 -9.17
C GLU A 60 4.63 -3.40 -10.53
N PRO A 61 5.84 -3.92 -10.79
CA PRO A 61 6.69 -4.67 -9.87
C PRO A 61 7.16 -3.79 -8.71
N LYS A 62 7.46 -4.41 -7.56
CA LYS A 62 8.11 -3.66 -6.48
C LYS A 62 9.43 -3.12 -7.02
N LEU A 63 9.67 -1.82 -6.81
CA LEU A 63 10.93 -1.19 -7.14
C LEU A 63 12.04 -2.03 -6.50
N ARG A 64 12.99 -2.49 -7.33
CA ARG A 64 14.15 -3.20 -6.81
C ARG A 64 14.98 -2.17 -6.06
N ASN A 65 14.98 -2.26 -4.75
CA ASN A 65 15.91 -1.50 -3.94
C ASN A 65 17.27 -2.15 -4.15
N GLY A 66 18.16 -1.51 -4.92
CA GLY A 66 19.55 -1.95 -5.00
C GLY A 66 20.18 -1.81 -3.63
N LEU A 67 20.42 -2.93 -2.94
CA LEU A 67 21.25 -2.92 -1.74
C LEU A 67 22.70 -2.80 -2.20
N THR A 68 23.27 -1.59 -2.12
CA THR A 68 24.69 -1.39 -2.35
C THR A 68 25.43 -1.81 -1.08
N VAL A 69 26.08 -2.97 -1.12
CA VAL A 69 26.99 -3.41 -0.05
C VAL A 69 28.39 -2.93 -0.42
N TYR A 70 28.93 -2.00 0.37
CA TYR A 70 30.31 -1.55 0.26
C TYR A 70 31.13 -2.21 1.36
N SER A 71 32.18 -2.95 1.00
CA SER A 71 33.12 -3.51 1.99
C SER A 71 33.91 -2.36 2.62
N LEU A 72 33.82 -2.22 3.94
CA LEU A 72 34.63 -1.25 4.71
C LEU A 72 36.01 -1.81 5.10
N SER A 73 36.28 -3.07 4.78
CA SER A 73 37.57 -3.72 5.01
C SER A 73 38.30 -3.92 3.69
N GLU A 74 39.47 -3.29 3.58
CA GLU A 74 40.63 -3.81 2.81
C GLU A 74 41.27 -4.98 3.55
#